data_AF-A0AAW6SE06-F1
#
_entry.id   AF-A0AAW6SE06-F1
#
_cell.length_a   1.000
_cell.length_b   1.000
_cell.length_c   1.000
_cell.angle_alpha   90.00
_cell.angle_beta   90.00
_cell.angle_gamma   90.00
#
_symmetry.space_group_name_H-M   'P 1'
#
loop_
_entity.id
_entity.type
_entity.pdbx_description
1 polymer ?
#
loop_
_entity_poly.entity_id
_entity_poly.type
_entity_poly.pdbx_seq_one_letter_code
_entity_poly.pdbx_strand_id
1 'polypeptide(L)'
;MNQKEVELLLLAIAVLVSIFSAMHARRSARLSLHISKRQHVIDLHNIWLEVTDFDIDDPGDIGMAYKAAYAMNLTAACMKHEIIDKEIIKEIFSERFKEVYDKLNTVSYIPDSTKEYKTLISENTKKYIGG
;
A
#
# COMPACT_ATOMS: atom_id res chain seq x y z
N MET A 1 24.87 -40.59 36.17
CA MET A 1 24.86 -39.91 34.87
C MET A 1 26.25 -39.33 34.66
N ASN A 2 26.92 -39.70 33.58
CA ASN A 2 28.30 -39.29 33.30
C ASN A 2 28.32 -37.87 32.68
N GLN A 3 29.43 -37.14 32.78
CA GLN A 3 29.52 -35.74 32.32
C GLN A 3 29.12 -35.58 30.84
N LYS A 4 29.52 -36.54 30.00
CA LYS A 4 29.13 -36.59 28.57
C LYS A 4 27.62 -36.74 28.35
N GLU A 5 26.91 -37.47 29.21
CA GLU A 5 25.46 -37.66 29.11
C GLU A 5 24.71 -36.37 29.44
N VAL A 6 25.21 -35.61 30.43
CA VAL A 6 24.68 -34.29 30.80
C VAL A 6 24.88 -33.29 29.64
N GLU A 7 26.08 -33.27 29.05
CA GLU A 7 26.39 -32.41 27.89
C GLU A 7 25.50 -32.75 26.68
N LEU A 8 25.28 -34.04 26.40
CA LEU A 8 24.41 -34.49 25.31
C LEU A 8 22.96 -34.05 25.53
N LEU A 9 22.46 -34.16 26.77
CA LEU A 9 21.11 -33.72 27.15
C LEU A 9 20.94 -32.20 27.00
N LEU A 10 21.90 -31.41 27.46
CA LEU A 10 21.86 -29.96 27.31
C LEU A 10 21.87 -29.54 25.84
N LEU A 11 22.66 -30.21 25.01
CA LEU A 11 22.73 -29.93 23.57
C LEU A 11 21.42 -30.29 22.87
N ALA A 12 20.81 -31.42 23.23
CA ALA A 12 19.49 -31.80 22.71
C ALA A 12 18.40 -30.78 23.08
N ILE A 13 18.39 -30.30 24.34
CA ILE A 13 17.44 -29.27 24.80
C ILE A 13 17.67 -27.95 24.05
N ALA A 14 18.92 -27.52 23.88
CA ALA A 14 19.24 -26.29 23.16
C ALA A 14 18.78 -26.34 21.69
N VAL A 15 18.95 -27.49 21.02
CA VAL A 15 18.47 -27.70 19.66
C VAL A 15 16.94 -27.61 19.60
N LEU A 16 16.24 -28.25 20.54
CA LEU A 16 14.77 -28.21 20.60
C LEU A 16 14.23 -26.79 20.82
N VAL A 17 14.83 -26.03 21.75
CA VAL A 17 14.47 -24.63 22.00
C VAL A 17 14.72 -23.76 20.75
N SER A 18 15.81 -24.00 20.04
CA SER A 18 16.15 -23.26 18.81
C SER A 18 15.14 -23.52 17.69
N ILE A 19 14.73 -24.78 17.50
CA ILE A 19 13.71 -25.16 16.51
C ILE A 19 12.36 -24.51 16.87
N PHE A 20 11.96 -24.59 18.13
CA PHE A 20 10.71 -24.01 18.61
C PHE A 20 10.68 -22.48 18.43
N SER A 21 11.79 -21.82 18.73
CA SER A 21 11.96 -20.38 18.53
C SER A 21 11.88 -20.00 17.05
N ALA A 22 12.55 -20.75 16.16
CA ALA A 22 12.49 -20.52 14.72
C ALA A 22 11.07 -20.71 14.17
N MET A 23 10.31 -21.68 14.67
CA MET A 23 8.90 -21.88 14.30
C MET A 23 8.02 -20.71 14.73
N HIS A 24 8.20 -20.18 15.94
CA HIS A 24 7.47 -19.02 16.43
C HIS A 24 7.82 -17.75 15.66
N ALA A 25 9.11 -17.53 15.39
CA ALA A 25 9.58 -16.40 14.58
C ALA A 25 8.96 -16.42 13.18
N ARG A 26 8.90 -17.60 12.53
CA ARG A 26 8.25 -17.75 11.21
C ARG A 26 6.75 -17.45 11.26
N ARG A 27 6.03 -17.91 12.29
CA ARG A 27 4.60 -17.61 12.46
C ARG A 27 4.37 -16.11 12.69
N SER A 28 5.17 -15.51 13.57
CA SER A 28 5.13 -14.07 13.86
C SER A 28 5.39 -13.24 12.61
N ALA A 29 6.43 -13.55 11.83
CA ALA A 29 6.73 -12.85 10.58
C ALA A 29 5.57 -12.91 9.57
N ARG A 30 4.91 -14.07 9.42
CA ARG A 30 3.72 -14.21 8.57
C ARG A 30 2.55 -13.36 9.06
N LEU A 31 2.32 -13.34 10.38
CA LEU A 31 1.25 -12.53 10.98
C LEU A 31 1.52 -11.04 10.80
N SER A 32 2.75 -10.58 11.05
CA SER A 32 3.18 -9.19 10.83
C SER A 32 2.99 -8.76 9.38
N LEU A 33 3.32 -9.64 8.42
CA LEU A 33 3.05 -9.39 7.00
C LEU A 33 1.54 -9.21 6.73
N HIS A 34 0.70 -10.08 7.29
CA HIS A 34 -0.75 -10.00 7.08
C HIS A 34 -1.36 -8.74 7.69
N ILE A 35 -0.93 -8.38 8.91
CA ILE A 35 -1.35 -7.14 9.59
C ILE A 35 -0.89 -5.92 8.79
N SER A 36 0.36 -5.90 8.34
CA SER A 36 0.91 -4.81 7.53
C SER A 36 0.12 -4.64 6.22
N LYS A 37 -0.20 -5.73 5.52
CA LYS A 37 -1.04 -5.66 4.31
C LYS A 37 -2.42 -5.05 4.61
N ARG A 38 -3.06 -5.45 5.71
CA ARG A 38 -4.35 -4.90 6.13
C ARG A 38 -4.28 -3.42 6.51
N GLN A 39 -3.20 -2.98 7.16
CA GLN A 39 -3.02 -1.57 7.50
C GLN A 39 -2.97 -0.70 6.24
N HIS A 40 -2.23 -1.11 5.21
CA HIS A 40 -2.19 -0.38 3.94
C HIS A 40 -3.55 -0.32 3.23
N VAL A 41 -4.40 -1.35 3.36
CA VAL A 41 -5.79 -1.31 2.85
C VAL A 41 -6.62 -0.27 3.59
N ILE A 42 -6.50 -0.21 4.92
CA ILE A 42 -7.20 0.75 5.76
C ILE A 42 -6.73 2.17 5.44
N ASP A 43 -5.42 2.39 5.32
CA ASP A 43 -4.85 3.68 4.96
C ASP A 43 -5.34 4.12 3.59
N LEU A 44 -5.37 3.20 2.62
CA LEU A 44 -5.90 3.46 1.29
C LEU A 44 -7.38 3.85 1.34
N HIS A 45 -8.20 3.11 2.08
CA HIS A 45 -9.61 3.40 2.23
C HIS A 45 -9.85 4.77 2.90
N ASN A 46 -9.12 5.08 3.96
CA ASN A 46 -9.21 6.37 4.66
C ASN A 46 -8.83 7.53 3.75
N ILE A 47 -7.77 7.38 2.95
CA ILE A 47 -7.38 8.41 1.98
C ILE A 47 -8.50 8.61 0.94
N TRP A 48 -9.09 7.54 0.42
CA TRP A 48 -10.21 7.66 -0.53
C TRP A 48 -11.48 8.24 0.11
N LEU A 49 -11.70 8.09 1.42
CA LEU A 49 -12.77 8.78 2.13
C LEU A 49 -12.53 10.29 2.22
N GLU A 50 -11.28 10.71 2.39
CA GLU A 50 -10.91 12.13 2.46
C GLU A 50 -10.91 12.83 1.10
N VAL A 51 -10.72 12.10 0.00
CA VAL A 51 -10.75 12.66 -1.36
C VAL A 51 -12.19 12.95 -1.75
N THR A 52 -12.76 14.07 -1.31
CA THR A 52 -14.10 14.50 -1.73
C THR A 52 -14.09 15.00 -3.17
N ASP A 53 -15.26 15.37 -3.71
CA ASP A 53 -15.30 16.09 -4.98
C ASP A 53 -14.49 17.40 -4.85
N PHE A 54 -13.80 17.77 -5.93
CA PHE A 54 -12.93 18.94 -5.97
C PHE A 54 -12.95 19.56 -7.35
N ASP A 55 -12.91 20.88 -7.38
CA ASP A 55 -12.75 21.66 -8.60
C ASP A 55 -11.28 22.05 -8.76
N ILE A 56 -10.68 21.64 -9.88
CA ILE A 56 -9.26 21.91 -10.12
C ILE A 56 -9.03 23.38 -10.52
N ASP A 57 -10.08 24.05 -10.99
CA ASP A 57 -10.03 25.48 -11.32
C ASP A 57 -10.22 26.37 -10.08
N ASP A 58 -10.60 25.80 -8.92
CA ASP A 58 -10.68 26.50 -7.64
C ASP A 58 -9.34 26.42 -6.88
N PRO A 59 -8.66 27.56 -6.60
CA PRO A 59 -7.46 27.58 -5.77
C PRO A 59 -7.67 27.00 -4.36
N GLY A 60 -8.90 27.01 -3.83
CA GLY A 60 -9.24 26.39 -2.54
C GLY A 60 -9.05 24.87 -2.53
N ASP A 61 -9.09 24.24 -3.71
CA ASP A 61 -9.15 22.79 -3.89
C ASP A 61 -7.83 22.17 -4.35
N ILE A 62 -6.78 22.99 -4.53
CA ILE A 62 -5.42 22.53 -4.86
C ILE A 62 -4.95 21.43 -3.91
N GLY A 63 -5.18 21.62 -2.60
CA GLY A 63 -4.82 20.63 -1.58
C GLY A 63 -5.54 19.30 -1.78
N MET A 64 -6.80 19.34 -2.22
CA MET A 64 -7.58 18.14 -2.52
C MET A 64 -7.08 17.45 -3.78
N ALA A 65 -6.71 18.20 -4.83
CA ALA A 65 -6.10 17.65 -6.03
C ALA A 65 -4.77 16.92 -5.75
N TYR A 66 -3.93 17.46 -4.85
CA TYR A 66 -2.72 16.77 -4.39
C TYR A 66 -3.04 15.48 -3.61
N LYS A 67 -4.01 15.53 -2.69
CA LYS A 67 -4.45 14.33 -1.95
C LYS A 67 -4.99 13.26 -2.90
N ALA A 68 -5.76 13.67 -3.90
CA ALA A 68 -6.31 12.79 -4.92
C ALA A 68 -5.21 12.12 -5.75
N ALA A 69 -4.21 12.88 -6.23
CA ALA A 69 -3.05 12.34 -6.94
C ALA A 69 -2.25 11.35 -6.06
N TYR A 70 -2.10 11.66 -4.77
CA TYR A 70 -1.46 10.76 -3.81
C TYR A 70 -2.24 9.46 -3.61
N ALA A 71 -3.57 9.54 -3.45
CA ALA A 71 -4.46 8.38 -3.36
C ALA A 71 -4.31 7.43 -4.55
N MET A 72 -4.23 7.99 -5.75
CA MET A 72 -4.05 7.23 -6.98
C MET A 72 -2.70 6.52 -7.03
N ASN A 73 -1.62 7.22 -6.67
CA ASN A 73 -0.29 6.63 -6.61
C ASN A 73 -0.19 5.51 -5.57
N LEU A 74 -0.82 5.71 -4.41
CA LEU A 74 -0.88 4.68 -3.37
C LEU A 74 -1.68 3.45 -3.84
N THR A 75 -2.82 3.67 -4.50
CA THR A 75 -3.63 2.59 -5.11
C THR A 75 -2.79 1.78 -6.09
N ALA A 76 -2.07 2.47 -7.01
CA ALA A 76 -1.20 1.82 -7.98
C ALA A 76 -0.05 1.03 -7.32
N ALA A 77 0.53 1.56 -6.23
CA ALA A 77 1.57 0.89 -5.46
C ALA A 77 1.03 -0.38 -4.76
N CYS A 78 -0.14 -0.29 -4.14
CA CYS A 78 -0.83 -1.42 -3.50
C CYS A 78 -1.07 -2.57 -4.48
N MET A 79 -1.45 -2.26 -5.72
CA MET A 79 -1.61 -3.26 -6.78
C MET A 79 -0.28 -3.83 -7.27
N LYS A 80 0.72 -2.97 -7.51
CA LYS A 80 2.02 -3.38 -8.05
C LYS A 80 2.73 -4.36 -7.12
N HIS A 81 2.64 -4.14 -5.82
CA HIS A 81 3.29 -4.95 -4.80
C HIS A 81 2.39 -6.07 -4.25
N GLU A 82 1.24 -6.34 -4.89
CA GLU A 82 0.29 -7.39 -4.48
C GLU A 82 -0.05 -7.31 -2.98
N ILE A 83 -0.19 -6.07 -2.50
CA ILE A 83 -0.62 -5.77 -1.14
C ILE A 83 -2.12 -6.02 -1.02
N ILE A 84 -2.86 -5.64 -2.08
CA ILE A 84 -4.30 -5.81 -2.22
C ILE A 84 -4.56 -6.52 -3.55
N ASP A 85 -5.56 -7.40 -3.56
CA ASP A 85 -6.01 -8.03 -4.79
C ASP A 85 -6.47 -6.97 -5.80
N LYS A 86 -6.06 -7.15 -7.05
CA LYS A 86 -6.43 -6.25 -8.15
C LYS A 86 -7.92 -6.28 -8.39
N GLU A 87 -8.58 -7.43 -8.19
CA GLU A 87 -10.02 -7.57 -8.35
C GLU A 87 -10.76 -6.71 -7.32
N ILE A 88 -10.33 -6.76 -6.05
CA ILE A 88 -10.89 -5.93 -4.96
C ILE A 88 -10.69 -4.45 -5.24
N ILE A 89 -9.50 -4.04 -5.71
CA ILE A 89 -9.26 -2.63 -6.05
C ILE A 89 -10.16 -2.18 -7.20
N LYS A 90 -10.31 -3.01 -8.24
CA LYS A 90 -11.19 -2.70 -9.36
C LYS A 90 -12.66 -2.62 -8.92
N GLU A 91 -13.13 -3.53 -8.08
CA GLU A 91 -14.52 -3.52 -7.62
C GLU A 91 -14.83 -2.29 -6.76
N ILE A 92 -13.94 -1.93 -5.84
CA ILE A 92 -14.21 -0.86 -4.85
C ILE A 92 -13.88 0.52 -5.38
N PHE A 93 -12.77 0.68 -6.12
CA PHE A 93 -12.20 1.98 -6.44
C PHE A 93 -12.20 2.34 -7.92
N SER A 94 -12.56 1.43 -8.85
CA SER A 94 -12.40 1.69 -10.30
C SER A 94 -13.09 2.94 -10.81
N GLU A 95 -14.36 3.13 -10.46
CA GLU A 95 -15.16 4.26 -10.92
C GLU A 95 -14.59 5.58 -10.42
N ARG A 96 -14.40 5.69 -9.10
CA ARG A 96 -13.83 6.88 -8.46
C ARG A 96 -12.40 7.17 -8.93
N PHE A 97 -11.60 6.12 -9.12
CA PHE A 97 -10.24 6.26 -9.63
C PHE A 97 -10.24 6.82 -11.05
N LYS A 98 -11.12 6.31 -11.92
CA LYS A 98 -11.24 6.79 -13.29
C LYS A 98 -11.69 8.25 -13.32
N GLU A 99 -12.71 8.60 -12.54
CA GLU A 99 -13.21 9.97 -12.44
C GLU A 99 -12.11 10.95 -12.01
N VAL A 100 -11.38 10.62 -10.95
CA VAL A 100 -10.28 11.44 -10.45
C VAL A 100 -9.12 11.49 -11.46
N TYR A 101 -8.80 10.38 -12.13
CA TYR A 101 -7.80 10.39 -13.19
C TYR A 101 -8.18 11.35 -14.31
N ASP A 102 -9.41 11.23 -14.82
CA ASP A 102 -9.89 12.03 -15.93
C ASP A 102 -9.88 13.51 -15.56
N LYS A 103 -10.36 13.87 -14.37
CA LYS A 103 -10.27 15.23 -13.81
C LYS A 103 -8.82 15.73 -13.76
N LEU A 104 -7.91 15.01 -13.11
CA LEU A 104 -6.50 15.43 -12.99
C LEU A 104 -5.77 15.49 -14.34
N ASN A 105 -6.18 14.68 -15.32
CA ASN A 105 -5.56 14.64 -16.63
C ASN A 105 -6.08 15.73 -17.58
N THR A 106 -7.23 16.34 -17.29
CA THR A 106 -7.73 17.52 -18.02
C THR A 106 -6.98 18.81 -17.71
N VAL A 107 -6.23 18.86 -16.60
CA VAL A 107 -5.60 20.11 -16.14
C VAL A 107 -4.12 20.19 -16.49
N SER A 108 -3.78 21.31 -17.13
CA SER A 108 -2.46 21.56 -17.72
C SER A 108 -1.47 22.24 -16.78
N TYR A 109 -1.87 22.63 -15.57
CA TYR A 109 -1.05 23.45 -14.68
C TYR A 109 -1.42 23.22 -13.22
N ILE A 110 -0.40 23.18 -12.35
CA ILE A 110 -0.58 23.19 -10.91
C ILE A 110 -0.23 24.60 -10.43
N PRO A 111 -1.09 25.26 -9.63
CA PRO A 111 -0.77 26.56 -9.07
C PRO A 111 0.56 26.58 -8.31
N ASP A 112 1.32 27.64 -8.52
CA ASP A 112 2.68 27.85 -7.98
C ASP A 112 3.72 26.79 -8.36
N SER A 113 3.48 26.03 -9.44
CA SER A 113 4.37 25.00 -9.92
C SER A 113 4.55 25.05 -11.43
N THR A 114 5.76 24.72 -11.89
CA THR A 114 6.06 24.54 -13.32
C THR A 114 5.60 23.18 -13.85
N LYS A 115 5.01 22.35 -12.98
CA LYS A 115 4.57 21.00 -13.29
C LYS A 115 3.06 20.97 -13.53
N GLU A 116 2.64 20.00 -14.32
CA GLU A 116 1.22 19.73 -14.58
C GLU A 116 0.71 18.60 -13.67
N TYR A 117 -0.59 18.56 -13.35
CA TYR A 117 -1.15 17.49 -12.50
C TYR A 117 -0.92 16.09 -13.07
N LYS A 118 -0.93 15.95 -14.39
CA LYS A 118 -0.58 14.69 -15.09
C LYS A 118 0.83 14.18 -14.77
N THR A 119 1.74 15.04 -14.29
CA THR A 119 3.11 14.67 -13.89
C THR A 119 3.20 14.18 -12.45
N LEU A 120 2.21 14.49 -11.60
CA LEU A 120 2.10 13.96 -10.24
C LEU A 120 1.62 12.51 -10.24
N ILE A 121 0.91 12.12 -11.30
CA ILE A 121 0.42 10.76 -11.49
C ILE A 121 1.56 9.88 -12.01
N SER A 122 1.85 8.79 -11.30
CA SER A 122 2.89 7.84 -11.70
C SER A 122 2.52 7.11 -13.01
N GLU A 123 3.52 6.65 -13.76
CA GLU A 123 3.30 5.81 -14.95
C GLU A 123 2.55 4.50 -14.63
N ASN A 124 2.73 3.97 -13.42
CA ASN A 124 2.04 2.76 -12.98
C ASN A 124 0.52 3.00 -12.85
N THR A 125 0.12 4.23 -12.55
CA THR A 125 -1.28 4.65 -12.49
C THR A 125 -1.92 4.61 -13.88
N LYS A 126 -1.19 4.96 -14.96
CA LYS A 126 -1.72 4.92 -16.33
C LYS A 126 -2.01 3.49 -16.81
N LYS A 127 -1.19 2.52 -16.39
CA LYS A 127 -1.38 1.09 -16.69
C LYS A 127 -2.68 0.53 -16.09
N TYR A 128 -3.29 1.22 -15.12
CA TYR A 128 -4.57 0.83 -14.54
C TYR A 128 -5.77 1.07 -15.47
N ILE A 129 -5.69 2.11 -16.31
CA ILE A 129 -6.82 2.60 -17.12
C ILE A 129 -6.77 2.02 -18.55
N GLY A 130 -5.58 1.67 -19.02
CA GLY A 130 -5.35 1.12 -20.37
C GLY A 130 -5.23 -0.41 -20.45
N GLY A 131 -5.94 -1.17 -19.62
CA GLY A 131 -5.93 -2.63 -19.61
C GLY A 131 -7.32 -3.24 -19.65
#